data_AF-A0A969BRE6-F1
#
_entry.id   AF-A0A969BRE6-F1
#
_cell.length_a   1.000
_cell.length_b   1.000
_cell.length_c   1.000
_cell.angle_alpha   90.00
_cell.angle_beta   90.00
_cell.angle_gamma   90.00
#
_symmetry.space_group_name_H-M   'P 1'
#
loop_
_entity.id
_entity.type
_entity.pdbx_description
1 polymer ?
#
loop_
_entity_poly.entity_id
_entity_poly.type
_entity_poly.pdbx_seq_one_letter_code
_entity_poly.pdbx_strand_id
1 'polypeptide(L)'
;RFVETESGGRLVDTQSSAWESGDGVDLRYTQQEYINSKLEGEKRLKVSRAAPGGEGQGLIEKPAEKEFKIGSDALFPMQHQVRLMDLAQGGESRDSSIVYDGSDGEKAYQVITFIGKRIDPGQNADDTGNAEAKPLGQIPSWPMNISYYDNNVPGGSDTPNYQVSFDMYGNGVVTGLKLDYGSFALEGKLSKLEMLKSEPCQ
;
A
#
# COMPACT_ATOMS: atom_id res chain seq x y z
N ARG A 1 1.06 -18.05 8.16
CA ARG A 1 0.64 -19.47 8.24
C ARG A 1 -0.86 -19.50 8.48
N PHE A 2 -1.63 -20.09 7.58
CA PHE A 2 -3.06 -20.32 7.79
C PHE A 2 -3.25 -21.76 8.25
N VAL A 3 -4.03 -21.96 9.30
CA VAL A 3 -4.36 -23.29 9.83
C VAL A 3 -5.87 -23.45 9.69
N GLU A 4 -6.31 -24.22 8.69
CA GLU A 4 -7.68 -24.70 8.62
C GLU A 4 -7.77 -26.01 9.41
N THR A 5 -8.77 -26.13 10.27
CA THR A 5 -8.89 -27.21 11.25
C THR A 5 -9.20 -28.58 10.64
N GLU A 6 -9.43 -28.68 9.33
CA GLU A 6 -9.85 -29.94 8.66
C GLU A 6 -8.87 -30.45 7.59
N SER A 7 -7.93 -29.66 7.06
CA SER A 7 -7.12 -30.01 5.88
C SER A 7 -5.59 -30.02 6.11
N GLY A 8 -5.14 -29.86 7.35
CA GLY A 8 -3.72 -29.60 7.64
C GLY A 8 -3.33 -28.15 7.37
N GLY A 9 -2.15 -27.74 7.82
CA GLY A 9 -1.71 -26.34 7.66
C GLY A 9 -1.34 -26.01 6.21
N ARG A 10 -1.83 -24.90 5.68
CA ARG A 10 -1.37 -24.34 4.40
C ARG A 10 -0.36 -23.23 4.67
N LEU A 11 0.87 -23.41 4.19
CA LEU A 11 1.86 -22.33 4.16
C LEU A 11 1.71 -21.57 2.85
N VAL A 12 1.33 -20.30 2.95
CA VAL A 12 1.31 -19.35 1.83
C VAL A 12 2.46 -18.37 2.05
N ASP A 13 3.33 -18.25 1.06
CA ASP A 13 4.41 -17.27 0.98
C ASP A 13 4.20 -16.43 -0.29
N THR A 14 4.09 -15.11 -0.11
CA THR A 14 3.91 -14.15 -1.19
C THR A 14 5.08 -13.19 -1.17
N GLN A 15 5.85 -13.19 -2.25
CA GLN A 15 7.02 -12.34 -2.43
C GLN A 15 6.70 -11.30 -3.49
N SER A 16 6.70 -10.02 -3.11
CA SER A 16 6.38 -8.91 -4.01
C SER A 16 7.53 -7.90 -4.06
N SER A 17 7.74 -7.31 -5.23
CA SER A 17 8.66 -6.20 -5.44
C SER A 17 8.01 -5.18 -6.37
N ALA A 18 8.10 -3.91 -5.97
CA ALA A 18 7.63 -2.77 -6.75
C ALA A 18 8.78 -1.77 -6.93
N TRP A 19 8.84 -1.15 -8.09
CA TRP A 19 9.74 -0.02 -8.37
C TRP A 19 8.96 1.08 -9.08
N GLU A 20 9.08 2.30 -8.56
CA GLU A 20 8.52 3.50 -9.16
C GLU A 20 9.66 4.46 -9.50
N SER A 21 9.56 5.13 -10.65
CA SER A 21 10.51 6.18 -10.99
C SER A 21 10.29 7.42 -10.12
N GLY A 22 11.37 8.17 -9.82
CA GLY A 22 11.28 9.35 -8.95
C GLY A 22 10.47 10.52 -9.53
N ASP A 23 10.30 10.56 -10.85
CA ASP A 23 9.40 11.48 -11.56
C ASP A 23 7.95 10.95 -11.64
N GLY A 24 7.70 9.71 -11.21
CA GLY A 24 6.36 9.13 -11.10
C GLY A 24 5.71 8.79 -12.44
N VAL A 25 6.51 8.46 -13.47
CA VAL A 25 6.02 8.07 -14.80
C VAL A 25 6.12 6.57 -15.07
N ASP A 26 6.98 5.84 -14.37
CA ASP A 26 7.13 4.40 -14.52
C ASP A 26 6.79 3.66 -13.23
N LEU A 27 6.11 2.52 -13.37
CA LEU A 27 5.87 1.53 -12.31
C LEU A 27 6.22 0.14 -12.85
N ARG A 28 6.91 -0.66 -12.05
CA ARG A 28 7.14 -2.09 -12.31
C ARG A 28 6.74 -2.88 -11.08
N TYR A 29 6.01 -3.97 -11.29
CA TYR A 29 5.57 -4.84 -10.22
C TYR A 29 5.83 -6.31 -10.57
N THR A 30 6.34 -7.05 -9.60
CA THR A 30 6.50 -8.50 -9.66
C THR A 30 5.96 -9.13 -8.39
N GLN A 31 5.25 -10.24 -8.52
CA GLN A 31 4.81 -11.05 -7.38
C GLN A 31 4.95 -12.54 -7.70
N GLN A 32 5.46 -13.30 -6.75
CA GLN A 32 5.48 -14.76 -6.78
C GLN A 32 4.71 -15.30 -5.57
N GLU A 33 3.87 -16.30 -5.80
CA GLU A 33 3.11 -16.98 -4.76
C GLU A 33 3.56 -18.44 -4.66
N TYR A 34 3.93 -18.86 -3.44
CA TYR A 34 4.31 -20.21 -3.12
C TYR A 34 3.32 -20.82 -2.14
N ILE A 35 2.80 -22.01 -2.46
CA ILE A 35 1.99 -22.83 -1.54
C ILE A 35 2.81 -24.05 -1.17
N ASN A 36 3.06 -24.24 0.13
CA ASN A 36 3.88 -25.33 0.65
C ASN A 36 5.24 -25.43 -0.07
N SER A 37 5.88 -24.27 -0.30
CA SER A 37 7.18 -24.10 -0.99
C SER A 37 7.18 -24.40 -2.50
N LYS A 38 6.03 -24.64 -3.12
CA LYS A 38 5.89 -24.80 -4.57
C LYS A 38 5.38 -23.50 -5.18
N LEU A 39 6.00 -23.03 -6.27
CA LEU A 39 5.54 -21.87 -7.02
C LEU A 39 4.19 -22.20 -7.67
N GLU A 40 3.18 -21.40 -7.38
CA GLU A 40 1.79 -21.58 -7.83
C GLU A 40 1.30 -20.41 -8.67
N GLY A 41 1.89 -19.23 -8.51
CA GLY A 41 1.56 -18.05 -9.31
C GLY A 41 2.74 -17.10 -9.51
N GLU A 42 2.79 -16.47 -10.67
CA GLU A 42 3.69 -15.36 -10.97
C GLU A 42 2.90 -14.25 -11.66
N LYS A 43 3.03 -13.03 -11.15
CA LYS A 43 2.53 -11.80 -11.78
C LYS A 43 3.73 -10.93 -12.09
N ARG A 44 3.71 -10.32 -13.27
CA ARG A 44 4.70 -9.34 -13.70
C ARG A 44 4.01 -8.33 -14.57
N LEU A 45 4.18 -7.06 -14.27
CA LEU A 45 3.66 -5.99 -15.07
C LEU A 45 4.54 -4.75 -15.01
N LYS A 46 4.35 -3.89 -16.01
CA LYS A 46 4.97 -2.56 -16.08
C LYS A 46 3.96 -1.56 -16.62
N VAL A 47 4.12 -0.32 -16.22
CA VAL A 47 3.36 0.82 -16.71
C VAL A 47 4.31 1.98 -16.96
N SER A 48 4.10 2.71 -18.05
CA SER A 48 4.81 3.94 -18.37
C SER A 48 3.83 5.05 -18.78
N ARG A 49 4.13 6.29 -18.41
CA ARG A 49 3.40 7.52 -18.79
C ARG A 49 4.34 8.45 -19.57
N ALA A 50 3.78 9.29 -20.44
CA ALA A 50 4.57 10.28 -21.17
C ALA A 50 5.02 11.46 -20.28
N ALA A 51 4.24 11.76 -19.23
CA ALA A 51 4.51 12.80 -18.26
C ALA A 51 3.78 12.47 -16.94
N PRO A 52 4.20 13.05 -15.80
CA PRO A 52 3.50 12.90 -14.53
C PRO A 52 2.04 13.36 -14.67
N GLY A 53 1.09 12.54 -14.20
CA GLY A 53 -0.34 12.83 -14.34
C GLY A 53 -0.91 12.68 -15.76
N GLY A 54 -0.15 12.19 -16.74
CA GLY A 54 -0.68 11.80 -18.06
C GLY A 54 -1.27 10.38 -18.05
N GLU A 55 -2.06 10.02 -19.07
CA GLU A 55 -2.49 8.62 -19.27
C GLU A 55 -1.28 7.67 -19.34
N GLY A 56 -1.44 6.45 -18.83
CA GLY A 56 -0.39 5.43 -18.82
C GLY A 56 -0.71 4.25 -19.72
N GLN A 57 0.33 3.67 -20.32
CA GLN A 57 0.28 2.41 -21.04
C GLN A 57 0.88 1.31 -20.17
N GLY A 58 0.10 0.25 -19.95
CA GLY A 58 0.50 -0.91 -19.16
C GLY A 58 0.70 -2.16 -20.01
N LEU A 59 1.58 -3.04 -19.55
CA LEU A 59 1.78 -4.39 -20.07
C LEU A 59 1.87 -5.36 -18.90
N ILE A 60 0.91 -6.29 -18.83
CA ILE A 60 1.05 -7.51 -18.05
C ILE A 60 1.94 -8.45 -18.86
N GLU A 61 3.01 -8.95 -18.26
CA GLU A 61 3.96 -9.91 -18.86
C GLU A 61 3.70 -11.34 -18.36
N LYS A 62 3.15 -11.48 -17.15
CA LYS A 62 2.75 -12.76 -16.53
C LYS A 62 1.42 -12.63 -15.80
N PRO A 63 0.54 -13.65 -15.84
CA PRO A 63 0.77 -15.00 -16.42
C PRO A 63 0.61 -15.06 -17.95
N ALA A 64 -0.05 -14.07 -18.55
CA ALA A 64 -0.23 -13.96 -20.00
C ALA A 64 -0.06 -12.50 -20.43
N GLU A 65 0.49 -12.28 -21.62
CA GLU A 65 0.69 -10.94 -22.14
C GLU A 65 -0.63 -10.22 -22.39
N LYS A 66 -0.78 -9.03 -21.82
CA LYS A 66 -1.96 -8.18 -22.02
C LYS A 66 -1.59 -6.72 -21.89
N GLU A 67 -1.89 -5.94 -22.92
CA GLU A 67 -1.82 -4.49 -22.87
C GLU A 67 -3.07 -3.90 -22.25
N PHE A 68 -2.91 -2.81 -21.49
CA PHE A 68 -4.00 -2.07 -20.88
C PHE A 68 -3.63 -0.59 -20.76
N LYS A 69 -4.61 0.24 -20.41
CA LYS A 69 -4.41 1.67 -20.17
C LYS A 69 -4.78 2.01 -18.74
N ILE A 70 -4.12 3.02 -18.19
CA ILE A 70 -4.49 3.63 -16.91
C ILE A 70 -4.81 5.11 -17.09
N GLY A 71 -5.81 5.57 -16.33
CA GLY A 71 -6.24 6.96 -16.34
C GLY A 71 -5.15 7.92 -15.88
N SER A 72 -5.22 9.16 -16.37
CA SER A 72 -4.34 10.26 -15.95
C SER A 72 -4.43 10.56 -14.45
N ASP A 73 -5.61 10.34 -13.87
CA ASP A 73 -5.97 10.56 -12.46
C ASP A 73 -5.53 9.43 -11.51
N ALA A 74 -5.11 8.28 -12.04
CA ALA A 74 -4.62 7.18 -11.21
C ALA A 74 -3.23 7.51 -10.62
N LEU A 75 -3.08 7.44 -9.30
CA LEU A 75 -1.82 7.59 -8.60
C LEU A 75 -1.13 6.23 -8.45
N PHE A 76 0.19 6.20 -8.62
CA PHE A 76 1.00 5.06 -8.15
C PHE A 76 1.16 5.10 -6.62
N PRO A 77 1.54 3.97 -5.97
CA PRO A 77 1.59 3.87 -4.51
C PRO A 77 2.43 4.95 -3.83
N MET A 78 3.65 5.24 -4.32
CA MET A 78 4.49 6.27 -3.70
C MET A 78 3.91 7.68 -3.89
N GLN A 79 3.30 7.96 -5.04
CA GLN A 79 2.61 9.24 -5.27
C GLN A 79 1.43 9.43 -4.32
N HIS A 80 0.64 8.37 -4.11
CA HIS A 80 -0.47 8.37 -3.17
C HIS A 80 0.03 8.55 -1.72
N GLN A 81 1.11 7.86 -1.32
CA GLN A 81 1.68 8.01 0.00
C GLN A 81 2.17 9.44 0.27
N VAL A 82 2.90 10.06 -0.67
CA VAL A 82 3.34 11.46 -0.56
C VAL A 82 2.14 12.39 -0.43
N ARG A 83 1.11 12.20 -1.26
CA ARG A 83 -0.14 12.97 -1.18
C ARG A 83 -0.79 12.87 0.21
N LEU A 84 -0.90 11.68 0.78
CA LEU A 84 -1.48 11.49 2.12
C LEU A 84 -0.65 12.18 3.20
N MET A 85 0.69 12.16 3.08
CA MET A 85 1.57 12.87 4.00
C MET A 85 1.37 14.39 3.91
N ASP A 86 1.29 14.95 2.71
CA ASP A 86 1.05 16.38 2.49
C ASP A 86 -0.31 16.82 3.05
N LEU A 87 -1.36 16.05 2.80
CA LEU A 87 -2.71 16.30 3.33
C LEU A 87 -2.73 16.26 4.86
N ALA A 88 -2.09 15.26 5.46
CA ALA A 88 -2.00 15.10 6.91
C ALA A 88 -1.26 16.28 7.57
N GLN A 89 -0.15 16.73 6.97
CA GLN A 89 0.60 17.89 7.43
C GLN A 89 -0.19 19.19 7.23
N GLY A 90 -0.96 19.28 6.15
CA GLY A 90 -1.88 20.39 5.88
C GLY A 90 -3.10 20.46 6.80
N GLY A 91 -3.36 19.42 7.59
CA GLY A 91 -4.50 19.33 8.50
C GLY A 91 -5.81 18.88 7.85
N GLU A 92 -5.73 18.35 6.62
CA GLU A 92 -6.87 17.74 5.94
C GLU A 92 -7.24 16.41 6.59
N SER A 93 -8.54 16.09 6.61
CA SER A 93 -9.05 14.90 7.30
C SER A 93 -9.53 13.79 6.36
N ARG A 94 -9.51 14.02 5.04
CA ARG A 94 -10.03 13.08 4.05
C ARG A 94 -9.34 13.22 2.70
N ASP A 95 -9.14 12.09 2.03
CA ASP A 95 -8.76 12.00 0.62
C ASP A 95 -9.69 11.07 -0.17
N SER A 96 -9.75 11.28 -1.48
CA SER A 96 -10.43 10.42 -2.44
C SER A 96 -9.60 10.39 -3.71
N SER A 97 -8.92 9.27 -3.95
CA SER A 97 -7.97 9.10 -5.06
C SER A 97 -8.29 7.85 -5.87
N ILE A 98 -7.94 7.84 -7.16
CA ILE A 98 -7.81 6.60 -7.90
C ILE A 98 -6.36 6.11 -7.71
N VAL A 99 -6.17 4.85 -7.34
CA VAL A 99 -4.84 4.28 -7.10
C VAL A 99 -4.65 3.04 -7.98
N TYR A 100 -3.52 2.99 -8.69
CA TYR A 100 -3.06 1.81 -9.40
C TYR A 100 -1.78 1.29 -8.74
N ASP A 101 -1.89 0.17 -8.03
CA ASP A 101 -0.80 -0.44 -7.25
C ASP A 101 -0.14 -1.65 -7.93
N GLY A 102 -0.69 -2.10 -9.07
CA GLY A 102 -0.24 -3.27 -9.81
C GLY A 102 -0.58 -4.63 -9.17
N SER A 103 -1.29 -4.66 -8.04
CA SER A 103 -1.57 -5.91 -7.31
C SER A 103 -2.61 -6.80 -8.00
N ASP A 104 -3.58 -6.20 -8.70
CA ASP A 104 -4.66 -6.88 -9.42
C ASP A 104 -4.70 -6.55 -10.92
N GLY A 105 -3.59 -6.84 -11.60
CA GLY A 105 -3.49 -6.75 -13.06
C GLY A 105 -3.69 -5.33 -13.57
N GLU A 106 -4.75 -5.11 -14.35
CA GLU A 106 -5.08 -3.81 -14.94
C GLU A 106 -6.00 -2.94 -14.08
N LYS A 107 -6.46 -3.45 -12.93
CA LYS A 107 -7.43 -2.72 -12.11
C LYS A 107 -6.77 -1.59 -11.35
N ALA A 108 -7.42 -0.43 -11.39
CA ALA A 108 -7.22 0.64 -10.44
C ALA A 108 -8.40 0.66 -9.46
N TYR A 109 -8.13 1.12 -8.24
CA TYR A 109 -9.11 1.19 -7.16
C TYR A 109 -9.50 2.63 -6.89
N GLN A 110 -10.78 2.86 -6.60
CA GLN A 110 -11.19 4.06 -5.89
C GLN A 110 -10.80 3.88 -4.43
N VAL A 111 -9.96 4.78 -3.93
CA VAL A 111 -9.42 4.75 -2.58
C VAL A 111 -9.96 5.94 -1.80
N ILE A 112 -10.60 5.66 -0.67
CA ILE A 112 -11.06 6.68 0.27
C ILE A 112 -10.21 6.58 1.52
N THR A 113 -9.59 7.69 1.92
CA THR A 113 -8.76 7.74 3.13
C THR A 113 -9.35 8.73 4.12
N PHE A 114 -9.48 8.31 5.37
CA PHE A 114 -9.72 9.19 6.51
C PHE A 114 -8.41 9.39 7.27
N ILE A 115 -8.08 10.65 7.50
CA ILE A 115 -6.86 11.08 8.17
C ILE A 115 -7.25 11.54 9.58
N GLY A 116 -6.70 10.83 10.56
CA GLY A 116 -6.88 11.09 11.98
C GLY A 116 -6.13 12.34 12.45
N LYS A 117 -6.33 12.69 13.72
CA LYS A 117 -5.62 13.80 14.34
C LYS A 117 -4.13 13.49 14.45
N ARG A 118 -3.31 14.53 14.31
CA ARG A 118 -1.88 14.46 14.61
C ARG A 118 -1.66 13.92 16.02
N ILE A 119 -0.80 12.93 16.13
CA ILE A 119 -0.23 12.41 17.36
C ILE A 119 1.14 13.05 17.53
N ASP A 120 1.36 13.69 18.67
CA ASP A 120 2.64 14.35 18.95
C ASP A 120 3.76 13.32 19.14
N PRO A 121 5.02 13.70 18.86
CA PRO A 121 6.16 12.81 19.01
C PRO A 121 6.19 12.08 20.36
N GLY A 122 6.38 10.76 20.31
CA GLY A 122 6.45 9.91 21.50
C GLY A 122 5.11 9.61 22.18
N GLN A 123 3.98 10.02 21.58
CA GLN A 123 2.63 9.76 22.09
C GLN A 123 1.85 8.69 21.33
N ASN A 124 2.49 7.98 20.39
CA ASN A 124 1.84 6.90 19.68
C ASN A 124 1.59 5.69 20.62
N ALA A 125 0.32 5.35 20.81
CA ALA A 125 -0.11 4.26 21.68
C ALA A 125 0.33 2.89 21.16
N ASP A 126 0.32 2.67 19.84
CA ASP A 126 0.68 1.39 19.22
C ASP A 126 2.17 1.06 19.36
N ASP A 127 2.99 2.08 19.61
CA ASP A 127 4.43 1.96 19.79
C ASP A 127 4.88 2.05 21.26
N THR A 128 3.94 2.21 22.19
CA THR A 128 4.26 2.34 23.62
C THR A 128 4.93 1.07 24.15
N GLY A 129 6.15 1.22 24.66
CA GLY A 129 6.96 0.11 25.16
C GLY A 129 7.69 -0.70 24.09
N ASN A 130 7.54 -0.35 22.80
CA ASN A 130 8.26 -0.99 21.71
C ASN A 130 9.66 -0.37 21.55
N ALA A 131 10.71 -1.12 21.91
CA ALA A 131 12.09 -0.64 21.78
C ALA A 131 12.51 -0.42 20.31
N GLU A 132 11.93 -1.16 19.38
CA GLU A 132 12.22 -1.05 17.94
C GLU A 132 11.61 0.23 17.33
N ALA A 133 10.57 0.79 17.94
CA ALA A 133 9.96 2.04 17.51
C ALA A 133 10.70 3.30 18.01
N LYS A 134 11.75 3.15 18.83
CA LYS A 134 12.53 4.29 19.38
C LYS A 134 12.97 5.32 18.33
N PRO A 135 13.43 4.93 17.11
CA PRO A 135 13.81 5.89 16.08
C PRO A 135 12.67 6.84 15.64
N LEU A 136 11.41 6.44 15.86
CA LEU A 136 10.21 7.20 15.50
C LEU A 136 9.77 8.17 16.59
N GLY A 137 10.31 8.07 17.81
CA GLY A 137 9.83 8.81 18.99
C GLY A 137 9.98 10.33 18.94
N GLN A 138 10.64 10.89 17.93
CA GLN A 138 10.76 12.34 17.69
C GLN A 138 9.95 12.81 16.47
N ILE A 139 9.19 11.91 15.84
CA ILE A 139 8.46 12.16 14.61
C ILE A 139 6.96 12.12 14.94
N PRO A 140 6.15 13.11 14.51
CA PRO A 140 4.71 13.04 14.66
C PRO A 140 4.13 11.96 13.74
N SER A 141 2.98 11.40 14.13
CA SER A 141 2.23 10.43 13.31
C SER A 141 0.76 10.84 13.14
N TRP A 142 0.10 10.20 12.18
CA TRP A 142 -1.32 10.37 11.88
C TRP A 142 -1.97 9.00 11.65
N PRO A 143 -3.06 8.68 12.37
CA PRO A 143 -3.84 7.49 12.10
C PRO A 143 -4.51 7.59 10.73
N MET A 144 -4.33 6.59 9.89
CA MET A 144 -4.93 6.47 8.56
C MET A 144 -5.90 5.31 8.53
N ASN A 145 -7.08 5.52 7.97
CA ASN A 145 -8.02 4.46 7.61
C ASN A 145 -8.32 4.56 6.12
N ILE A 146 -7.98 3.52 5.37
CA ILE A 146 -8.03 3.48 3.91
C ILE A 146 -8.99 2.37 3.49
N SER A 147 -9.91 2.71 2.59
CA SER A 147 -10.89 1.77 2.04
C SER A 147 -10.73 1.70 0.52
N TYR A 148 -10.62 0.47 -0.01
CA TYR A 148 -10.43 0.21 -1.43
C TYR A 148 -11.74 -0.28 -2.05
N TYR A 149 -12.14 0.33 -3.16
CA TYR A 149 -13.35 0.01 -3.91
C TYR A 149 -13.00 -0.27 -5.37
N ASP A 150 -13.66 -1.25 -5.97
CA ASP A 150 -13.59 -1.48 -7.41
C ASP A 150 -14.06 -0.23 -8.17
N ASN A 151 -13.17 0.37 -8.97
CA ASN A 151 -13.46 1.60 -9.72
C ASN A 151 -14.41 1.39 -10.92
N ASN A 152 -14.67 0.12 -11.30
CA ASN A 152 -15.39 -0.24 -12.52
C ASN A 152 -16.85 -0.66 -12.27
N VAL A 153 -17.41 -0.43 -11.07
CA VAL A 153 -18.80 -0.79 -10.74
C VAL A 153 -19.74 0.38 -11.03
N PRO A 154 -20.64 0.30 -12.03
CA PRO A 154 -21.62 1.34 -12.29
C PRO A 154 -22.55 1.53 -11.08
N GLY A 155 -22.60 2.73 -10.52
CA GLY A 155 -23.36 3.04 -9.31
C GLY A 155 -22.56 2.94 -7.99
N GLY A 156 -21.30 2.49 -8.06
CA GLY A 156 -20.44 2.28 -6.90
C GLY A 156 -20.72 0.98 -6.16
N SER A 157 -19.75 0.50 -5.39
CA SER A 157 -19.98 -0.50 -4.35
C SER A 157 -20.10 0.22 -3.02
N ASP A 158 -21.18 -0.04 -2.27
CA ASP A 158 -21.34 0.52 -0.92
C ASP A 158 -20.36 -0.13 0.09
N THR A 159 -19.80 -1.29 -0.26
CA THR A 159 -18.88 -2.05 0.58
C THR A 159 -17.47 -2.06 -0.02
N PRO A 160 -16.42 -1.70 0.74
CA PRO A 160 -15.05 -1.79 0.26
C PRO A 160 -14.62 -3.25 0.09
N ASN A 161 -13.75 -3.51 -0.90
CA ASN A 161 -13.14 -4.82 -1.13
C ASN A 161 -12.23 -5.22 0.03
N TYR A 162 -11.48 -4.27 0.58
CA TYR A 162 -10.70 -4.42 1.80
C TYR A 162 -10.42 -3.05 2.44
N GLN A 163 -10.08 -3.07 3.72
CA GLN A 163 -9.74 -1.87 4.49
C GLN A 163 -8.37 -2.04 5.14
N VAL A 164 -7.64 -0.95 5.23
CA VAL A 164 -6.32 -0.89 5.85
C VAL A 164 -6.31 0.25 6.85
N SER A 165 -5.81 0.00 8.06
CA SER A 165 -5.48 1.07 9.01
C SER A 165 -4.05 0.96 9.49
N PHE A 166 -3.42 2.11 9.71
CA PHE A 166 -2.07 2.22 10.26
C PHE A 166 -1.84 3.65 10.77
N ASP A 167 -0.81 3.84 11.59
CA ASP A 167 -0.29 5.16 11.92
C ASP A 167 0.87 5.50 10.99
N MET A 168 0.74 6.57 10.22
CA MET A 168 1.82 7.05 9.33
C MET A 168 2.61 8.15 10.00
N TYR A 169 3.91 7.93 10.14
CA TYR A 169 4.86 8.93 10.62
C TYR A 169 5.21 9.93 9.51
N GLY A 170 5.62 11.13 9.91
CA GLY A 170 6.01 12.21 8.98
C GLY A 170 7.20 11.90 8.05
N ASN A 171 7.88 10.76 8.23
CA ASN A 171 8.93 10.25 7.35
C ASN A 171 8.45 9.08 6.46
N GLY A 172 7.16 8.74 6.48
CA GLY A 172 6.56 7.67 5.68
C GLY A 172 6.63 6.27 6.31
N VAL A 173 7.25 6.10 7.48
CA VAL A 173 7.18 4.82 8.20
C VAL A 173 5.78 4.61 8.75
N VAL A 174 5.26 3.37 8.67
CA VAL A 174 3.94 3.01 9.20
C VAL A 174 4.05 1.99 10.34
N THR A 175 3.25 2.15 11.39
CA THR A 175 3.07 1.20 12.49
C THR A 175 1.58 0.95 12.74
N GLY A 176 1.21 0.07 13.68
CA GLY A 176 -0.21 -0.19 13.99
C GLY A 176 -1.01 -0.81 12.84
N LEU A 177 -0.34 -1.61 11.97
CA LEU A 177 -0.96 -2.10 10.75
C LEU A 177 -2.11 -3.07 11.06
N LYS A 178 -3.28 -2.80 10.48
CA LYS A 178 -4.40 -3.74 10.42
C LYS A 178 -4.92 -3.83 8.99
N LEU A 179 -5.09 -5.06 8.52
CA LEU A 179 -5.64 -5.39 7.20
C LEU A 179 -6.95 -6.14 7.41
N ASP A 180 -8.06 -5.53 7.03
CA ASP A 180 -9.41 -6.09 7.19
C ASP A 180 -9.97 -6.51 5.81
N TYR A 181 -10.11 -7.82 5.61
CA TYR A 181 -10.64 -8.43 4.39
C TYR A 181 -12.14 -8.78 4.52
N GLY A 182 -12.81 -8.29 5.56
CA GLY A 182 -14.21 -8.57 5.87
C GLY A 182 -14.44 -9.89 6.59
N SER A 183 -13.95 -11.01 6.06
CA SER A 183 -14.11 -12.33 6.69
C SER A 183 -13.06 -12.63 7.77
N PHE A 184 -11.90 -11.98 7.68
CA PHE A 184 -10.84 -12.02 8.68
C PHE A 184 -10.05 -10.71 8.65
N ALA A 185 -9.35 -10.44 9.75
CA ALA A 185 -8.41 -9.33 9.84
C ALA A 185 -7.03 -9.83 10.27
N LEU A 186 -5.99 -9.17 9.77
CA LEU A 186 -4.60 -9.39 10.16
C LEU A 186 -4.10 -8.16 10.91
N GLU A 187 -3.38 -8.37 12.00
CA GLU A 187 -2.70 -7.32 12.76
C GLU A 187 -1.19 -7.49 12.60
N GLY A 188 -0.52 -6.43 12.16
CA GLY A 188 0.93 -6.36 12.02
C GLY A 188 1.55 -5.59 13.17
N LYS A 189 2.37 -6.26 13.97
CA LYS A 189 3.16 -5.63 15.04
C LYS A 189 4.59 -5.39 14.59
N LEU A 190 5.07 -4.17 14.74
CA LEU A 190 6.45 -3.81 14.42
C LEU A 190 7.41 -4.60 15.33
N SER A 191 8.16 -5.52 14.75
CA SER A 191 9.12 -6.38 15.46
C SER A 191 10.58 -6.01 15.24
N LYS A 192 10.87 -5.18 14.23
CA LYS A 192 12.21 -4.71 13.90
C LYS A 192 12.14 -3.47 13.00
N LEU A 193 12.96 -2.46 13.28
CA LEU A 193 13.11 -1.27 12.42
C LEU A 193 14.58 -0.94 12.21
N GLU A 194 15.04 -1.00 10.96
CA GLU A 194 16.39 -0.59 10.57
C GLU A 194 16.32 0.67 9.71
N MET A 195 16.70 1.81 10.30
CA MET A 195 16.78 3.07 9.56
C MET A 195 17.98 3.05 8.62
N LEU A 196 17.74 3.31 7.34
CA LEU A 196 18.81 3.47 6.36
C LEU A 196 19.64 4.72 6.67
N LYS A 197 20.93 4.68 6.34
CA LYS A 197 21.80 5.85 6.44
C LYS A 197 21.38 6.86 5.38
N SER A 198 21.11 8.10 5.80
CA SER A 198 20.97 9.21 4.86
C SER A 198 22.34 9.51 4.26
N GLU A 199 22.47 9.42 2.94
CA GLU A 199 23.56 10.09 2.24
C GLU A 199 23.16 11.56 2.02
N PRO A 200 24.09 12.51 2.10
CA PRO A 200 23.79 13.89 1.73
C PRO A 200 23.36 13.95 0.26
N CYS A 201 22.26 14.65 -0.03
CA CYS A 201 21.84 14.90 -1.41
C CYS A 201 22.96 15.60 -2.17
N GLN A 202 23.34 15.06 -3.34
CA GLN A 202 24.28 15.69 -4.27
C GLN A 202 23.58 16.68 -5.19
#